data_AF-A0A1V4J6Y6-F1
#
_entry.id   AF-A0A1V4J6Y6-F1
#
_cell.length_a   1.000
_cell.length_b   1.000
_cell.length_c   1.000
_cell.angle_alpha   90.00
_cell.angle_beta   90.00
_cell.angle_gamma   90.00
#
_symmetry.space_group_name_H-M   'P 1'
#
loop_
_entity.id
_entity.type
_entity.pdbx_description
1 polymer ?
#
loop_
_entity_poly.entity_id
_entity_poly.type
_entity_poly.pdbx_seq_one_letter_code
_entity_poly.pdbx_strand_id
1 'polypeptide(L)'
;MAATDTVTMATLGAVFGATTCLTAQIREKPDDPLNYFIGGCATGMVLGARAHSYMTGCTACLGFGITAALMKIGNKEGWRLTGPPKL
;
A
#
# COMPACT_ATOMS: atom_id res chain seq x y z
N MET A 1 13.49 7.08 20.33
CA MET A 1 12.23 6.44 19.88
C MET A 1 11.68 7.03 18.57
N ALA A 2 11.51 8.35 18.43
CA ALA A 2 10.87 8.93 17.22
C ALA A 2 11.61 8.71 15.88
N ALA A 3 12.95 8.62 15.89
CA ALA A 3 13.74 8.42 14.67
C ALA A 3 13.55 7.03 14.05
N THR A 4 13.32 6.00 14.87
CA THR A 4 13.11 4.63 14.39
C THR A 4 11.75 4.51 13.71
N ASP A 5 10.72 5.12 14.29
CA ASP A 5 9.36 5.09 13.74
C ASP A 5 9.26 5.87 12.42
N THR A 6 9.89 7.05 12.31
CA THR A 6 9.94 7.81 11.05
C THR A 6 10.69 7.07 9.95
N VAL A 7 11.82 6.45 10.27
CA VAL A 7 12.56 5.60 9.31
C VAL A 7 11.70 4.43 8.88
N THR A 8 10.93 3.84 9.79
CA THR A 8 10.04 2.71 9.46
C THR A 8 8.94 3.15 8.50
N MET A 9 8.26 4.26 8.78
CA MET A 9 7.24 4.80 7.88
C MET A 9 7.79 5.22 6.51
N ALA A 10 8.99 5.82 6.47
CA ALA A 10 9.68 6.15 5.22
C ALA A 10 10.00 4.89 4.39
N THR A 11 10.47 3.82 5.04
CA THR A 11 10.74 2.54 4.35
C THR A 11 9.48 1.91 3.79
N LEU A 12 8.34 2.00 4.49
CA LEU A 12 7.07 1.49 3.98
C LEU A 12 6.62 2.24 2.72
N GLY A 13 6.73 3.57 2.71
CA GLY A 13 6.42 4.37 1.52
C GLY A 13 7.33 4.05 0.32
N ALA A 14 8.64 3.89 0.57
CA ALA A 14 9.61 3.54 -0.47
C ALA A 14 9.34 2.15 -1.07
N VAL A 15 9.10 1.15 -0.22
CA VAL A 15 8.79 -0.22 -0.66
C VAL A 15 7.46 -0.24 -1.42
N PHE A 16 6.44 0.47 -0.95
CA PHE A 16 5.16 0.58 -1.64
C PHE A 16 5.32 1.13 -3.06
N GLY A 17 6.00 2.26 -3.19
CA GLY A 17 6.19 2.94 -4.46
C GLY A 17 7.04 2.13 -5.43
N ALA A 18 8.16 1.57 -4.96
CA ALA A 18 9.04 0.75 -5.79
C ALA A 18 8.32 -0.52 -6.27
N THR A 19 7.68 -1.27 -5.37
CA THR A 19 6.98 -2.51 -5.74
C THR A 19 5.79 -2.25 -6.65
N THR A 20 5.02 -1.19 -6.42
CA THR A 20 3.90 -0.83 -7.30
C THR A 20 4.40 -0.42 -8.69
N CYS A 21 5.47 0.38 -8.77
CA CYS A 21 6.08 0.80 -10.03
C CYS A 21 6.65 -0.40 -10.81
N LEU A 22 7.44 -1.25 -10.15
CA LEU A 22 7.99 -2.47 -10.75
C LEU A 22 6.87 -3.41 -11.22
N THR A 23 5.84 -3.63 -10.39
CA THR A 23 4.73 -4.52 -10.76
C THR A 23 3.94 -3.96 -11.95
N ALA A 24 3.77 -2.63 -12.03
CA ALA A 24 3.14 -1.98 -13.18
C ALA A 24 3.98 -2.13 -14.46
N GLN A 25 5.30 -2.05 -14.38
CA GLN A 25 6.18 -2.24 -15.54
C GLN A 25 6.27 -3.69 -15.99
N ILE A 26 6.33 -4.65 -15.06
CA ILE A 26 6.40 -6.09 -15.37
C ILE A 26 5.12 -6.59 -16.02
N ARG A 27 3.96 -6.03 -15.67
CA ARG A 27 2.65 -6.55 -16.08
C ARG A 27 2.01 -5.77 -17.22
N GLU A 28 2.62 -4.67 -17.69
CA GLU A 28 2.12 -3.72 -18.71
C GLU A 28 0.66 -3.26 -18.54
N LYS A 29 0.05 -3.55 -17.39
CA LYS A 29 -1.34 -3.24 -17.04
C LYS A 29 -1.33 -2.31 -15.84
N PRO A 30 -1.25 -0.98 -16.06
CA PRO A 30 -1.19 0.02 -14.97
C PRO A 30 -2.48 0.13 -14.16
N ASP A 31 -3.52 -0.57 -14.62
CA ASP A 31 -4.89 -0.42 -14.19
C ASP A 31 -5.38 -1.53 -13.27
N ASP A 32 -4.62 -2.62 -13.10
CA ASP A 32 -5.11 -3.71 -12.27
C ASP A 32 -4.96 -3.37 -10.77
N PRO A 33 -6.05 -3.42 -9.98
CA PRO A 33 -6.00 -3.21 -8.53
C PRO A 33 -5.11 -4.24 -7.82
N LEU A 34 -4.84 -5.37 -8.46
CA LEU A 34 -3.88 -6.40 -8.04
C LEU A 34 -2.45 -5.87 -7.89
N ASN A 35 -2.03 -4.88 -8.67
CA ASN A 35 -0.65 -4.37 -8.59
C ASN A 35 -0.45 -3.53 -7.31
N TYR A 36 -1.49 -2.81 -6.90
CA TYR A 36 -1.52 -2.06 -5.63
C TYR A 36 -1.69 -3.00 -4.42
N PHE A 37 -2.36 -4.14 -4.59
CA PHE A 37 -2.43 -5.18 -3.57
C PHE A 37 -1.07 -5.82 -3.30
N ILE A 38 -0.29 -6.13 -4.35
CA ILE A 38 1.08 -6.67 -4.23
C ILE A 38 1.98 -5.66 -3.52
N GLY A 39 1.87 -4.37 -3.88
CA GLY A 39 2.60 -3.31 -3.19
C GLY A 39 2.22 -3.21 -1.71
N GLY A 40 0.94 -3.26 -1.37
CA GLY A 40 0.46 -3.25 0.03
C GLY A 40 0.85 -4.50 0.82
N CYS A 41 0.98 -5.66 0.18
CA CYS A 41 1.47 -6.87 0.84
C CYS A 41 2.98 -6.85 1.05
N ALA A 42 3.75 -6.31 0.11
CA ALA A 42 5.19 -6.12 0.30
C ALA A 42 5.47 -5.18 1.48
N THR A 43 4.71 -4.10 1.62
CA THR A 43 4.86 -3.17 2.74
C THR A 43 4.40 -3.77 4.06
N GLY A 44 3.28 -4.52 4.06
CA GLY A 44 2.81 -5.25 5.22
C GLY A 44 3.81 -6.28 5.73
N MET A 45 4.48 -7.00 4.83
CA MET A 45 5.56 -7.92 5.19
C MET A 45 6.78 -7.19 5.77
N VAL A 46 7.16 -6.02 5.24
CA VAL A 46 8.25 -5.21 5.79
C VAL A 46 7.90 -4.69 7.19
N LEU A 47 6.66 -4.29 7.43
CA LEU A 47 6.19 -3.92 8.77
C LEU A 47 6.23 -5.12 9.73
N GLY A 48 5.80 -6.30 9.28
CA GLY A 48 5.88 -7.54 10.07
C GLY A 48 7.31 -7.94 10.42
N ALA A 49 8.25 -7.77 9.49
CA ALA A 49 9.68 -8.01 9.72
C ALA A 49 10.25 -7.05 10.78
N ARG A 50 9.83 -5.77 10.76
CA ARG A 50 10.22 -4.77 11.78
C ARG A 50 9.61 -5.05 13.15
N ALA A 51 8.38 -5.56 13.19
CA ALA A 51 7.69 -5.94 14.41
C ALA A 51 8.07 -7.34 14.92
N HIS A 52 8.96 -8.07 14.21
CA HIS A 52 9.33 -9.46 14.51
C HIS A 52 8.13 -10.41 14.67
N SER A 53 7.02 -10.16 13.97
CA SER A 53 5.77 -10.89 14.13
C SER A 53 5.16 -11.25 12.78
N TYR A 54 5.06 -12.56 12.53
CA TYR A 54 4.41 -13.11 11.34
C TYR A 54 2.92 -12.77 11.29
N MET A 55 2.24 -12.80 12.44
CA MET A 55 0.83 -12.44 12.53
C MET A 55 0.60 -10.98 12.14
N THR A 56 1.47 -10.07 12.60
CA THR A 56 1.40 -8.65 12.25
C THR A 56 1.70 -8.43 10.77
N GLY A 57 2.60 -9.22 10.17
CA GLY A 57 2.87 -9.18 8.73
C GLY A 57 1.69 -9.61 7.88
N CYS A 58 1.01 -10.71 8.24
CA CYS A 58 -0.16 -11.21 7.51
C CYS A 58 -1.36 -10.25 7.62
N THR A 59 -1.64 -9.74 8.82
CA THR A 59 -2.74 -8.77 9.00
C THR A 59 -2.43 -7.44 8.33
N ALA A 60 -1.18 -6.98 8.35
CA ALA A 60 -0.76 -5.77 7.64
C ALA A 60 -0.78 -5.94 6.12
N CYS A 61 -0.41 -7.10 5.58
CA CYS A 61 -0.51 -7.36 4.14
C CYS A 61 -1.97 -7.31 3.67
N LEU A 62 -2.89 -7.96 4.39
CA LEU A 62 -4.31 -7.87 4.06
C LEU A 62 -4.85 -6.44 4.25
N GLY A 63 -4.51 -5.77 5.36
CA GLY A 63 -4.97 -4.42 5.66
C GLY A 63 -4.49 -3.39 4.64
N PHE A 64 -3.18 -3.30 4.41
CA PHE A 64 -2.60 -2.38 3.44
C PHE A 64 -2.90 -2.79 2.00
N GLY A 65 -2.91 -4.09 1.68
CA GLY A 65 -3.24 -4.59 0.36
C GLY A 65 -4.68 -4.25 -0.05
N ILE A 66 -5.66 -4.51 0.82
CA ILE A 66 -7.07 -4.18 0.54
C ILE A 66 -7.24 -2.67 0.46
N THR A 67 -6.65 -1.91 1.39
CA THR A 67 -6.77 -0.43 1.38
C THR A 67 -6.15 0.17 0.10
N ALA A 68 -5.00 -0.33 -0.34
CA ALA A 68 -4.35 0.12 -1.57
C ALA A 68 -5.16 -0.24 -2.83
N ALA A 69 -5.74 -1.46 -2.87
CA ALA A 69 -6.63 -1.87 -3.94
C ALA A 69 -7.91 -0.99 -3.98
N LEU A 70 -8.50 -0.71 -2.82
CA LEU A 70 -9.67 0.19 -2.70
C LEU A 70 -9.32 1.63 -3.09
N MET A 71 -8.14 2.14 -2.74
CA MET A 71 -7.69 3.47 -3.19
C MET A 71 -7.56 3.54 -4.71
N LYS A 72 -7.05 2.49 -5.36
CA LYS A 72 -6.96 2.44 -6.82
C LYS A 72 -8.34 2.36 -7.48
N ILE A 73 -9.25 1.55 -6.94
CA ILE A 73 -10.64 1.47 -7.39
C ILE A 73 -11.33 2.83 -7.21
N GLY A 74 -11.18 3.46 -6.05
CA GLY A 74 -11.73 4.79 -5.78
C GLY A 74 -11.17 5.86 -6.72
N ASN A 75 -9.89 5.80 -7.08
CA ASN A 75 -9.32 6.73 -8.06
C ASN A 75 -9.88 6.51 -9.48
N LYS A 76 -10.21 5.27 -9.85
CA LYS A 76 -10.86 4.96 -11.14
C LYS A 76 -12.34 5.32 -11.17
N GLU A 77 -13.05 5.06 -10.08
CA GLU A 77 -14.48 5.33 -9.89
C GLU A 77 -14.75 6.81 -9.53
N GLY A 78 -13.70 7.63 -9.35
CA GLY A 78 -13.82 9.04 -9.00
C GLY A 78 -14.36 9.29 -7.58
N TRP A 79 -14.15 8.36 -6.65
CA TRP A 79 -14.51 8.53 -5.24
C TRP A 79 -13.80 9.75 -4.65
N ARG A 80 -14.58 10.79 -4.36
CA ARG A 80 -14.10 12.00 -3.70
C ARG A 80 -14.04 11.76 -2.19
N LEU A 81 -12.89 11.32 -1.70
CA LEU A 81 -12.64 11.18 -0.25
C LEU A 81 -12.67 12.54 0.47
N THR A 82 -12.23 13.60 -0.22
CA THR A 82 -12.30 14.99 0.23
C THR A 82 -12.68 15.88 -0.96
N GLY A 83 -13.57 16.85 -0.72
CA GLY A 83 -14.00 17.81 -1.73
C GLY A 83 -15.23 18.58 -1.25
N PRO A 84 -15.55 19.74 -1.85
CA PRO A 84 -16.68 20.56 -1.42
C PRO A 84 -17.98 19.74 -1.47
N PRO A 85 -18.84 19.85 -0.44
CA PRO A 85 -20.12 19.15 -0.42
C PRO A 85 -20.90 19.51 -1.68
N LYS A 86 -21.47 18.51 -2.35
CA LYS A 86 -22.46 18.78 -3.40
C LYS A 86 -23.73 19.25 -2.69
N LEU A 87 -24.04 20.53 -2.85
CA LEU A 87 -25.38 21.08 -2.65
C LEU A 87 -26.31 20.55 -3.74
#